data_AF-A0A370EEN6-F1
#
_entry.id   AF-A0A370EEN6-F1
#
_cell.length_a   1.000
_cell.length_b   1.000
_cell.length_c   1.000
_cell.angle_alpha   90.00
_cell.angle_beta   90.00
_cell.angle_gamma   90.00
#
_symmetry.space_group_name_H-M   'P 1'
#
loop_
_entity.id
_entity.type
_entity.pdbx_description
1 polymer ?
#
loop_
_entity_poly.entity_id
_entity_poly.type
_entity_poly.pdbx_seq_one_letter_code
_entity_poly.pdbx_strand_id
1 'polypeptide(L)'
;MIDFILKAGIIAVFFIIFLQDFRDRLVYWFLYPLVGVIGYIVQAKNLGYELSLVYSLINLSIIIILLLILFLYSRLKLKMNFINGTMGIGDILLLLFLSFIFPTTTFVVLFVFSLFFSLLIHYFLKNTGTHKNVPLAGYIALFFLFIYVASFFLEPYYLYS
;
A
#
# COMPACT_ATOMS: atom_id res chain seq x y z
N MET A 1 11.37 15.46 -16.59
CA MET A 1 10.26 16.32 -16.10
C MET A 1 8.98 15.53 -15.83
N ILE A 2 8.52 14.69 -16.75
CA ILE A 2 7.30 13.89 -16.56
C ILE A 2 7.40 12.94 -15.35
N ASP A 3 8.55 12.31 -15.12
CA ASP A 3 8.70 11.35 -14.01
C ASP A 3 8.67 12.03 -12.63
N PHE A 4 9.13 13.29 -12.56
CA PHE A 4 8.99 14.13 -11.37
C PHE A 4 7.51 14.38 -11.04
N ILE A 5 6.71 14.72 -12.06
CA ILE A 5 5.27 14.99 -11.92
C ILE A 5 4.53 13.73 -11.46
N LEU A 6 4.85 12.57 -12.04
CA LEU A 6 4.22 11.30 -11.66
C LEU A 6 4.54 10.93 -10.20
N LYS A 7 5.80 11.03 -9.78
CA LYS A 7 6.20 10.77 -8.38
C LYS A 7 5.55 11.75 -7.40
N ALA A 8 5.50 13.04 -7.74
CA ALA A 8 4.80 14.03 -6.94
C ALA A 8 3.30 13.74 -6.83
N GLY A 9 2.68 13.25 -7.91
CA GLY A 9 1.30 12.77 -7.91
C GLY A 9 1.08 11.61 -6.95
N ILE A 10 1.95 10.60 -6.95
CA ILE A 10 1.89 9.47 -6.02
C ILE A 10 1.97 9.95 -4.56
N ILE A 11 2.91 10.86 -4.25
CA ILE A 11 3.04 11.44 -2.90
C ILE A 11 1.75 12.16 -2.49
N ALA A 12 1.19 13.00 -3.37
CA ALA A 12 -0.03 13.73 -3.07
C ALA A 12 -1.19 12.79 -2.77
N VAL A 13 -1.36 11.72 -3.56
CA VAL A 13 -2.45 10.77 -3.35
C VAL A 13 -2.23 9.94 -2.07
N PHE A 14 -1.02 9.47 -1.78
CA PHE A 14 -0.74 8.78 -0.50
C PHE A 14 -0.96 9.70 0.71
N PHE A 15 -0.61 10.99 0.59
CA PHE A 15 -0.85 11.97 1.65
C PHE A 15 -2.35 12.17 1.89
N ILE A 16 -3.15 12.27 0.83
CA ILE A 16 -4.61 12.36 0.92
C ILE A 16 -5.20 11.10 1.57
N ILE A 17 -4.76 9.91 1.17
CA ILE A 17 -5.19 8.64 1.76
C ILE A 17 -4.87 8.62 3.26
N PHE A 18 -3.65 9.01 3.65
CA PHE A 18 -3.24 9.07 5.06
C PHE A 18 -4.12 10.03 5.87
N LEU A 19 -4.35 11.25 5.36
CA LEU A 19 -5.18 12.24 6.06
C LEU A 19 -6.64 11.78 6.22
N GLN A 20 -7.21 11.19 5.18
CA GLN A 20 -8.59 10.69 5.20
C GLN A 20 -8.77 9.49 6.13
N ASP A 21 -7.83 8.54 6.08
CA ASP A 21 -7.88 7.34 6.93
C ASP A 21 -7.66 7.68 8.40
N PHE A 22 -6.79 8.66 8.70
CA PHE A 22 -6.52 9.10 10.07
C PHE A 22 -7.66 9.94 10.67
N ARG A 23 -8.28 10.83 9.89
CA ARG A 23 -9.34 11.73 10.38
C ARG A 23 -10.71 11.06 10.45
N ASP A 24 -11.16 10.51 9.32
CA ASP A 24 -12.56 10.12 9.14
C ASP A 24 -12.73 8.60 8.98
N ARG A 25 -11.63 7.84 8.86
CA ARG A 25 -11.62 6.38 8.56
C ARG A 25 -12.40 6.02 7.29
N LEU A 26 -12.58 6.99 6.41
CA LEU A 26 -13.33 6.90 5.18
C LEU A 26 -12.47 7.52 4.09
N VAL A 27 -11.92 6.66 3.24
CA VAL A 27 -11.11 7.07 2.10
C VAL A 27 -11.92 6.86 0.83
N TYR A 28 -11.83 7.81 -0.10
CA TYR A 28 -12.48 7.62 -1.40
C TYR A 28 -11.85 6.45 -2.14
N TRP A 29 -12.67 5.46 -2.49
CA TRP A 29 -12.23 4.21 -3.11
C TRP A 29 -11.43 4.41 -4.41
N PHE A 30 -11.68 5.48 -5.18
CA PHE A 30 -10.98 5.77 -6.44
C PHE A 30 -9.53 6.19 -6.25
N LEU A 31 -9.12 6.60 -5.04
CA LEU A 31 -7.73 6.99 -4.75
C LEU A 31 -6.78 5.78 -4.84
N TYR A 32 -7.23 4.59 -4.44
CA TYR A 32 -6.38 3.39 -4.50
C TYR A 32 -6.06 2.96 -5.95
N PRO A 33 -7.05 2.80 -6.86
CA PRO A 33 -6.77 2.59 -8.28
C PRO A 33 -5.89 3.68 -8.89
N LEU A 34 -6.11 4.94 -8.51
CA LEU A 34 -5.32 6.05 -9.03
C LEU A 34 -3.83 5.89 -8.69
N VAL A 35 -3.50 5.56 -7.43
CA VAL A 35 -2.10 5.27 -7.04
C VAL A 35 -1.55 4.07 -7.81
N GLY A 36 -2.32 2.99 -7.92
CA GLY A 36 -1.88 1.77 -8.62
C GLY A 36 -1.57 2.04 -10.09
N VAL A 37 -2.42 2.79 -10.79
CA VAL A 37 -2.23 3.13 -12.21
C VAL A 37 -1.02 4.05 -12.40
N ILE A 38 -0.88 5.10 -11.58
CA ILE A 38 0.27 6.00 -11.68
C ILE A 38 1.57 5.23 -11.35
N GLY A 39 1.55 4.38 -10.32
CA GLY A 39 2.66 3.51 -9.96
C GLY A 39 3.07 2.57 -11.08
N TYR A 40 2.10 1.92 -11.74
CA TYR A 40 2.34 1.07 -12.90
C TYR A 40 2.98 1.82 -14.05
N ILE A 41 2.50 3.03 -14.37
CA ILE A 41 3.08 3.87 -15.43
C ILE A 41 4.54 4.19 -15.12
N VAL A 42 4.87 4.52 -13.86
CA VAL A 42 6.25 4.78 -13.44
C VAL A 42 7.10 3.51 -13.57
N GLN A 43 6.58 2.36 -13.15
CA GLN A 43 7.27 1.07 -13.27
C GLN A 43 7.53 0.70 -14.74
N ALA A 44 6.51 0.77 -15.58
CA ALA A 44 6.55 0.45 -17.01
C ALA A 44 7.55 1.30 -17.78
N LYS A 45 7.73 2.57 -17.38
CA LYS A 45 8.75 3.44 -17.96
C LYS A 45 10.18 3.04 -17.61
N ASN A 46 10.42 2.51 -16.40
CA ASN A 46 11.76 2.16 -15.94
C ASN A 46 12.19 0.76 -16.39
N LEU A 47 11.27 -0.22 -16.37
CA LEU A 47 11.57 -1.64 -16.64
C LEU A 47 11.10 -2.10 -18.03
N GLY A 48 10.23 -1.34 -18.68
CA GLY A 48 9.48 -1.79 -19.86
C GLY A 48 8.14 -2.43 -19.50
N TYR A 49 7.20 -2.41 -20.46
CA TYR A 49 5.82 -2.84 -20.26
C TYR A 49 5.68 -4.33 -19.93
N GLU A 50 6.41 -5.20 -20.64
CA GLU A 50 6.31 -6.65 -20.48
C GLU A 50 6.77 -7.10 -19.09
N LEU A 51 7.97 -6.66 -18.68
CA LEU A 51 8.53 -6.99 -17.36
C LEU A 51 7.66 -6.42 -16.23
N SER A 52 7.17 -5.19 -16.37
CA SER A 52 6.31 -4.56 -15.36
C SER A 52 4.98 -5.29 -15.20
N LEU A 53 4.40 -5.80 -16.29
CA LEU A 53 3.18 -6.61 -16.25
C LEU A 53 3.44 -7.93 -15.51
N VAL A 54 4.54 -8.63 -15.83
CA VAL A 54 4.92 -9.88 -15.16
C VAL A 54 5.11 -9.66 -13.65
N TYR A 55 5.88 -8.65 -13.25
CA TYR A 55 6.08 -8.33 -11.84
C TYR A 55 4.76 -7.97 -11.13
N SER A 56 3.91 -7.17 -11.78
CA SER A 56 2.60 -6.80 -11.23
C SER A 56 1.71 -8.01 -11.01
N LEU A 57 1.69 -8.98 -11.95
CA LEU A 57 0.92 -10.21 -11.81
C LEU A 57 1.45 -11.11 -10.68
N ILE A 58 2.77 -11.23 -10.54
CA ILE A 58 3.39 -11.98 -9.44
C ILE A 58 3.03 -11.34 -8.10
N ASN A 59 3.17 -10.01 -7.98
CA ASN A 59 2.83 -9.28 -6.76
C ASN A 59 1.34 -9.40 -6.42
N LEU A 60 0.47 -9.30 -7.42
CA LEU A 60 -0.97 -9.47 -7.25
C LEU A 60 -1.29 -10.88 -6.74
N SER A 61 -0.64 -11.91 -7.28
CA SER A 61 -0.81 -13.29 -6.85
C SER A 61 -0.40 -13.48 -5.38
N ILE A 62 0.71 -12.87 -4.98
CA ILE A 62 1.17 -12.87 -3.57
C ILE A 62 0.11 -12.23 -2.66
N ILE A 63 -0.42 -11.07 -3.03
CA ILE A 63 -1.43 -10.37 -2.24
C ILE A 63 -2.74 -11.15 -2.18
N ILE A 64 -3.19 -11.74 -3.28
CA ILE A 64 -4.40 -12.58 -3.31
C ILE A 64 -4.25 -13.78 -2.38
N ILE A 65 -3.10 -14.47 -2.42
CA ILE A 65 -2.81 -15.60 -1.53
C ILE A 65 -2.84 -15.14 -0.07
N LEU A 66 -2.20 -14.01 0.25
CA LEU A 66 -2.17 -13.46 1.59
C LEU A 66 -3.58 -13.11 2.09
N LEU A 67 -4.38 -12.42 1.27
CA LEU A 67 -5.77 -12.08 1.59
C LEU A 67 -6.63 -13.34 1.77
N LEU A 68 -6.41 -14.39 0.96
CA LEU A 68 -7.10 -15.66 1.09
C LEU A 68 -6.75 -16.36 2.41
N ILE A 69 -5.48 -16.37 2.82
CA ILE A 69 -5.05 -16.92 4.11
C ILE A 69 -5.70 -16.13 5.25
N LEU A 70 -5.69 -14.80 5.20
CA LEU A 70 -6.32 -13.96 6.23
C LEU A 70 -7.85 -14.16 6.27
N PHE A 71 -8.48 -14.30 5.11
CA PHE A 71 -9.91 -14.60 5.01
C PHE A 71 -10.22 -15.95 5.68
N LEU A 72 -9.51 -17.02 5.32
CA LEU A 72 -9.68 -18.34 5.95
C LEU A 72 -9.42 -18.28 7.46
N TYR A 73 -8.37 -17.59 7.89
CA TYR A 73 -8.06 -17.43 9.32
C TYR A 73 -9.18 -16.71 10.08
N SER A 74 -9.69 -15.59 9.55
CA SER A 74 -10.77 -14.82 10.17
C SER A 74 -12.06 -15.65 10.33
N ARG A 75 -12.38 -16.46 9.32
CA ARG A 75 -13.60 -17.28 9.30
C ARG A 75 -13.47 -18.50 10.20
N LEU A 76 -12.35 -19.22 10.11
CA LEU A 76 -12.16 -20.51 10.79
C LEU A 76 -11.73 -20.36 12.25
N LYS A 77 -10.81 -19.42 12.55
CA LYS A 77 -10.25 -19.23 13.90
C LYS A 77 -10.99 -18.14 14.69
N LEU A 78 -11.17 -16.96 14.09
CA LEU A 78 -11.76 -15.81 14.80
C LEU A 78 -13.30 -15.82 14.78
N LYS A 79 -13.92 -16.60 13.90
CA LYS A 79 -15.39 -16.64 13.68
C LYS A 79 -16.00 -15.25 13.43
N MET A 80 -15.21 -14.33 12.90
CA MET A 80 -15.63 -12.97 12.57
C MET A 80 -15.82 -12.84 11.05
N ASN A 81 -16.61 -11.86 10.63
CA ASN A 81 -16.68 -11.49 9.23
C ASN A 81 -15.37 -10.81 8.82
N PHE A 82 -14.80 -11.26 7.70
CA PHE A 82 -13.53 -10.76 7.20
C PHE A 82 -13.60 -9.27 6.86
N ILE A 83 -14.59 -8.92 6.03
CA ILE A 83 -14.90 -7.55 5.64
C ILE A 83 -15.73 -6.90 6.77
N ASN A 84 -15.35 -5.70 7.19
CA ASN A 84 -15.97 -4.89 8.25
C ASN A 84 -15.88 -5.46 9.67
N GLY A 85 -15.32 -6.66 9.86
CA GLY A 85 -14.99 -7.21 11.18
C GLY A 85 -13.50 -7.12 11.47
N THR A 86 -12.67 -7.83 10.70
CA THR A 86 -11.22 -7.91 10.93
C THR A 86 -10.41 -6.96 10.05
N MET A 87 -10.89 -6.64 8.84
CA MET A 87 -10.17 -5.80 7.87
C MET A 87 -11.14 -4.85 7.15
N GLY A 88 -10.72 -3.62 6.92
CA GLY A 88 -11.47 -2.65 6.14
C GLY A 88 -11.37 -2.91 4.64
N ILE A 89 -12.38 -2.49 3.89
CA ILE A 89 -12.33 -2.61 2.42
C ILE A 89 -11.22 -1.73 1.82
N GLY A 90 -10.90 -0.59 2.48
CA GLY A 90 -9.81 0.29 2.10
C GLY A 90 -8.44 -0.37 2.25
N ASP A 91 -8.23 -1.17 3.30
CA ASP A 91 -6.99 -1.94 3.48
C ASP A 91 -6.80 -2.95 2.33
N ILE A 92 -7.86 -3.68 1.98
CA ILE A 92 -7.83 -4.65 0.88
C ILE A 92 -7.52 -3.96 -0.44
N LEU A 93 -8.19 -2.84 -0.74
CA LEU A 93 -7.97 -2.08 -1.96
C LEU A 93 -6.54 -1.53 -2.03
N LEU A 94 -6.04 -0.95 -0.94
CA LEU A 94 -4.67 -0.45 -0.89
C LEU A 94 -3.67 -1.57 -1.18
N LEU A 95 -3.81 -2.72 -0.52
CA LEU A 95 -2.92 -3.87 -0.72
C LEU A 95 -2.94 -4.39 -2.16
N LEU A 96 -4.12 -4.45 -2.78
CA LEU A 96 -4.26 -4.84 -4.19
C LEU A 96 -3.60 -3.85 -5.13
N PHE A 97 -3.81 -2.55 -4.95
CA PHE A 97 -3.26 -1.57 -5.89
C PHE A 97 -1.77 -1.28 -5.66
N LEU A 98 -1.25 -1.59 -4.47
CA LEU A 98 0.18 -1.54 -4.17
C LEU A 98 0.99 -2.53 -5.01
N SER A 99 0.38 -3.64 -5.47
CA SER A 99 1.07 -4.67 -6.26
C SER A 99 1.62 -4.16 -7.59
N PHE A 100 1.07 -3.05 -8.10
CA PHE A 100 1.43 -2.48 -9.40
C PHE A 100 2.55 -1.43 -9.33
N ILE A 101 3.06 -1.12 -8.15
CA ILE A 101 3.94 0.05 -7.97
C ILE A 101 5.42 -0.32 -8.11
N PHE A 102 5.81 -1.53 -7.67
CA PHE A 102 7.21 -1.93 -7.52
C PHE A 102 7.51 -3.30 -8.16
N PRO A 103 8.74 -3.54 -8.62
CA PRO A 103 9.19 -4.89 -8.99
C PRO A 103 9.07 -5.86 -7.81
N THR A 104 9.01 -7.16 -8.07
CA THR A 104 8.67 -8.17 -7.05
C THR A 104 9.60 -8.18 -5.84
N THR A 105 10.91 -8.12 -6.04
CA THR A 105 11.87 -8.13 -4.93
C THR A 105 11.67 -6.91 -4.02
N THR A 106 11.64 -5.72 -4.62
CA THR A 106 11.41 -4.45 -3.90
C THR A 106 10.04 -4.42 -3.24
N PHE A 107 9.01 -4.91 -3.92
CA PHE A 107 7.65 -4.98 -3.40
C PHE A 107 7.59 -5.81 -2.12
N VAL A 108 8.11 -7.03 -2.11
CA VAL A 108 8.06 -7.91 -0.92
C VAL A 108 8.80 -7.29 0.25
N VAL A 109 10.00 -6.73 0.01
CA VAL A 109 10.79 -6.09 1.06
C VAL A 109 10.03 -4.90 1.65
N LEU A 110 9.62 -3.93 0.82
CA LEU A 110 8.91 -2.74 1.28
C LEU A 110 7.58 -3.10 1.95
N PHE A 111 6.86 -4.08 1.40
CA PHE A 111 5.59 -4.54 1.95
C PHE A 111 5.76 -5.10 3.36
N VAL A 112 6.71 -6.01 3.58
CA VAL A 112 6.99 -6.58 4.90
C VAL A 112 7.40 -5.50 5.89
N PHE A 113 8.30 -4.58 5.51
CA PHE A 113 8.69 -3.47 6.36
C PHE A 113 7.53 -2.51 6.66
N SER A 114 6.62 -2.28 5.71
CA SER A 114 5.44 -1.45 5.94
C SER A 114 4.49 -2.03 6.99
N LEU A 115 4.36 -3.36 7.05
CA LEU A 115 3.56 -4.05 8.06
C LEU A 115 4.19 -3.92 9.45
N PHE A 116 5.50 -4.13 9.56
CA PHE A 116 6.23 -3.91 10.81
C PHE A 116 6.15 -2.46 11.27
N PHE A 117 6.31 -1.51 10.35
CA PHE A 117 6.19 -0.09 10.62
C PHE A 117 4.80 0.29 11.12
N SER A 118 3.75 -0.23 10.48
CA SER A 118 2.37 -0.04 10.92
C SER A 118 2.14 -0.60 12.32
N LEU A 119 2.71 -1.77 12.63
CA LEU A 119 2.60 -2.36 13.96
C LEU A 119 3.31 -1.52 15.02
N LEU A 120 4.52 -1.04 14.72
CA LEU A 120 5.31 -0.19 15.63
C LEU A 120 4.60 1.15 15.88
N ILE A 121 4.18 1.84 14.83
CA ILE A 121 3.44 3.10 14.96
C ILE A 121 2.19 2.89 15.80
N HIS A 122 1.39 1.85 15.50
CA HIS A 122 0.19 1.59 16.27
C HIS A 122 0.48 1.33 17.76
N TYR A 123 1.56 0.61 18.06
CA TYR A 123 2.00 0.37 19.44
C TYR A 123 2.37 1.67 20.18
N PHE A 124 3.13 2.57 19.54
CA PHE A 124 3.53 3.85 20.14
C PHE A 124 2.38 4.87 20.20
N LEU A 125 1.47 4.88 19.23
CA LEU A 125 0.33 5.81 19.15
C LEU A 125 -0.93 5.33 19.88
N LYS A 126 -0.86 4.19 20.60
CA LYS A 126 -1.97 3.49 21.28
C LYS A 126 -2.87 4.34 22.19
N ASN A 127 -2.50 5.60 22.47
CA ASN A 127 -3.14 6.45 23.46
C ASN A 127 -4.10 7.54 22.93
N THR A 128 -4.47 7.59 21.63
CA THR A 128 -5.17 8.79 21.07
C THR A 128 -6.50 8.58 20.33
N GLY A 129 -7.10 7.38 20.28
CA GLY A 129 -8.30 7.13 19.46
C GLY A 129 -9.48 6.47 20.17
N THR A 130 -10.67 7.07 20.06
CA THR A 130 -11.99 6.57 20.50
C THR A 130 -12.53 5.38 19.69
N HIS A 131 -11.85 4.99 18.61
CA HIS A 131 -12.33 4.01 17.64
C HIS A 131 -11.50 2.72 17.66
N LYS A 132 -12.19 1.57 17.78
CA LYS A 132 -11.60 0.25 18.05
C LYS A 132 -10.69 -0.35 16.96
N ASN A 133 -10.80 0.08 15.70
CA ASN A 133 -10.06 -0.54 14.60
C ASN A 133 -8.74 0.19 14.30
N VAL A 134 -7.71 -0.54 13.88
CA VAL A 134 -6.41 0.04 13.49
C VAL A 134 -6.48 0.61 12.07
N PRO A 135 -6.09 1.88 11.82
CA PRO A 135 -6.03 2.46 10.48
C PRO A 135 -4.79 1.92 9.72
N LEU A 136 -4.86 0.66 9.29
CA LEU A 136 -3.76 -0.04 8.63
C LEU A 136 -3.42 0.62 7.28
N ALA A 137 -4.43 0.93 6.46
CA ALA A 137 -4.25 1.61 5.18
C ALA A 137 -3.52 2.95 5.33
N GLY A 138 -3.87 3.76 6.33
CA GLY A 138 -3.21 5.02 6.62
C GLY A 138 -1.74 4.84 6.97
N TYR A 139 -1.39 3.90 7.84
CA TYR A 139 0.01 3.66 8.21
C TYR A 139 0.86 3.11 7.06
N ILE A 140 0.29 2.22 6.23
CA ILE A 140 0.95 1.74 5.01
C ILE A 140 1.14 2.91 4.04
N ALA A 141 0.11 3.73 3.80
CA ALA A 141 0.22 4.91 2.95
C ALA A 141 1.29 5.90 3.45
N LEU A 142 1.39 6.11 4.77
CA LEU A 142 2.43 6.94 5.38
C LEU A 142 3.84 6.37 5.12
N PHE A 143 4.02 5.05 5.26
CA PHE A 143 5.29 4.40 4.97
C PHE A 143 5.70 4.61 3.51
N PHE A 144 4.79 4.35 2.56
CA PHE A 144 5.08 4.53 1.14
C PHE A 144 5.27 6.00 0.75
N LEU A 145 4.60 6.93 1.42
CA LEU A 145 4.87 8.36 1.29
C LEU A 145 6.33 8.68 1.63
N PHE A 146 6.84 8.19 2.77
CA PHE A 146 8.23 8.40 3.16
C PHE A 146 9.22 7.80 2.16
N ILE A 147 8.96 6.58 1.65
CA ILE A 147 9.80 5.95 0.63
C ILE A 147 9.83 6.78 -0.65
N TYR A 148 8.68 7.29 -1.11
CA TYR A 148 8.62 8.13 -2.32
C TYR A 148 9.26 9.49 -2.12
N VAL A 149 9.16 10.10 -0.95
CA VAL A 149 9.88 11.34 -0.61
C VAL A 149 11.38 11.09 -0.58
N ALA A 150 11.83 10.00 0.04
CA ALA A 150 13.23 9.60 0.07
C ALA A 150 13.78 9.32 -1.34
N SER A 151 12.96 8.76 -2.25
CA SER A 151 13.29 8.57 -3.66
C SER A 151 13.62 9.87 -4.42
N PHE A 152 13.24 11.05 -3.91
CA PHE A 152 13.68 12.32 -4.53
C PHE A 152 15.14 12.64 -4.22
N PHE A 153 15.63 12.17 -3.08
CA PHE A 153 17.00 12.43 -2.61
C PHE A 153 17.96 11.27 -2.93
N LEU A 154 17.44 10.05 -3.01
CA LEU A 154 18.18 8.83 -3.37
C LEU A 154 17.98 8.53 -4.86
N GLU A 155 19.07 8.16 -5.56
CA GLU A 155 18.98 7.82 -6.98
C GLU A 155 17.95 6.69 -7.22
N PRO A 156 17.09 6.81 -8.25
CA PRO A 156 15.96 5.90 -8.47
C PRO A 156 16.35 4.46 -8.83
N TYR A 157 17.64 4.22 -9.09
CA TYR A 157 18.16 2.90 -9.48
C TYR A 157 17.77 1.82 -8.47
N TYR A 158 17.89 2.07 -7.17
CA TYR A 158 17.66 1.06 -6.12
C TYR A 158 16.20 0.62 -5.93
N LEU A 159 15.23 1.38 -6.44
CA LEU A 159 13.80 1.04 -6.31
C LEU A 159 13.31 0.12 -7.44
N TYR A 160 14.00 0.17 -8.58
CA TYR A 160 13.62 -0.53 -9.80
C TYR A 160 14.74 -1.42 -10.36
N SER A 161 15.74 -1.76 -9.55
CA SER A 161 16.78 -2.76 -9.88
C SER A 161 16.37 -4.18 -9.46
#